data_AF-A0A971U413-F1
#
_entry.id   AF-A0A971U413-F1
#
_cell.length_a   1.000
_cell.length_b   1.000
_cell.length_c   1.000
_cell.angle_alpha   90.00
_cell.angle_beta   90.00
_cell.angle_gamma   90.00
#
_symmetry.space_group_name_H-M   'P 1'
#
loop_
_entity.id
_entity.type
_entity.pdbx_description
1 polymer ?
#
loop_
_entity_poly.entity_id
_entity_poly.type
_entity_poly.pdbx_seq_one_letter_code
_entity_poly.pdbx_strand_id
1 'polypeptide(L)'
;PSVRARVVLEQDDTLFDHAAVRGIHALCGVPLVFDNLHHRVHNRQGIPMGEALAFSLRTWPEGVTPKVHYSSPRSEMRLIEGSGRIKLPSWKEHADFCVPFELIDWMGTAQGLGPFDIMLEAKARDMALLQLRRDLQRFAPELARQFV
;
A
#
# COMPACT_ATOMS: atom_id res chain seq x y z
N PRO A 1 4.20 -28.34 3.43
CA PRO A 1 5.27 -27.57 4.12
C PRO A 1 5.73 -26.31 3.36
N SER A 2 5.92 -26.38 2.03
CA SER A 2 6.45 -25.27 1.21
C SER A 2 5.54 -24.04 1.13
N VAL A 3 4.21 -24.23 1.08
CA VAL A 3 3.25 -23.13 0.95
C VAL A 3 3.23 -22.27 2.21
N ARG A 4 3.12 -22.87 3.40
CA ARG A 4 3.02 -22.14 4.68
C ARG A 4 4.22 -21.23 4.93
N ALA A 5 5.41 -21.59 4.46
CA ALA A 5 6.62 -20.78 4.60
C ALA A 5 6.64 -19.53 3.70
N ARG A 6 5.68 -19.39 2.78
CA ARG A 6 5.63 -18.29 1.79
C ARG A 6 4.32 -17.51 1.83
N VAL A 7 3.31 -18.02 2.53
CA VAL A 7 2.02 -17.34 2.66
C VAL A 7 2.17 -16.14 3.58
N VAL A 8 1.64 -15.02 3.11
CA VAL A 8 1.46 -13.78 3.86
C VAL A 8 0.00 -13.37 3.77
N LEU A 9 -0.47 -12.55 4.70
CA LEU A 9 -1.85 -12.09 4.75
C LEU A 9 -1.90 -10.56 4.60
N GLU A 10 -2.88 -10.08 3.84
CA GLU A 10 -3.13 -8.65 3.62
C GLU A 10 -4.53 -8.31 4.14
N GLN A 11 -4.71 -7.12 4.73
CA GLN A 11 -6.06 -6.59 4.99
C GLN A 11 -6.73 -6.16 3.68
N ASP A 12 -8.06 -6.23 3.62
CA ASP A 12 -8.84 -5.80 2.45
C ASP A 12 -9.71 -4.55 2.73
N ASP A 13 -10.40 -4.07 1.70
CA ASP A 13 -11.18 -2.84 1.71
C ASP A 13 -12.66 -3.00 2.12
N THR A 14 -13.08 -4.20 2.57
CA THR A 14 -14.50 -4.55 2.71
C THR A 14 -14.84 -5.42 3.94
N LEU A 15 -14.13 -6.53 4.16
CA LEU A 15 -14.45 -7.56 5.16
C LEU A 15 -13.41 -7.64 6.28
N PHE A 16 -12.12 -7.73 5.92
CA PHE A 16 -11.04 -7.96 6.87
C PHE A 16 -10.14 -6.73 7.00
N ASP A 17 -10.46 -5.87 7.96
CA ASP A 17 -9.61 -4.73 8.34
C ASP A 17 -8.30 -5.16 9.02
N HIS A 18 -7.41 -4.19 9.25
CA HIS A 18 -6.11 -4.44 9.90
C HIS A 18 -6.25 -5.16 11.25
N ALA A 19 -7.25 -4.81 12.06
CA ALA A 19 -7.51 -5.46 13.35
C ALA A 19 -7.83 -6.96 13.20
N ALA A 20 -8.62 -7.34 12.19
CA ALA A 20 -8.94 -8.74 11.92
C ALA A 20 -7.68 -9.55 11.54
N VAL A 21 -6.85 -9.04 10.63
CA VAL A 21 -5.63 -9.74 10.21
C VAL A 21 -4.57 -9.78 11.33
N ARG A 22 -4.51 -8.79 12.23
CA ARG A 22 -3.71 -8.88 13.48
C ARG A 22 -4.14 -10.05 14.34
N GLY A 23 -5.44 -10.28 14.49
CA GLY A 23 -5.99 -11.41 15.25
C GLY A 23 -5.54 -12.74 14.66
N ILE A 24 -5.57 -12.86 13.32
CA ILE A 24 -5.09 -14.08 12.62
C ILE A 24 -3.58 -14.26 12.82
N HIS A 25 -2.78 -13.20 12.69
CA HIS A 25 -1.35 -13.24 12.98
C HIS A 25 -1.07 -13.74 14.41
N ALA A 26 -1.78 -13.22 15.42
CA ALA A 26 -1.61 -13.65 16.80
C ALA A 26 -1.89 -15.15 17.02
N LEU A 27 -2.77 -15.75 16.22
CA LEU A 27 -3.13 -17.16 16.32
C LEU A 27 -2.13 -18.10 15.62
N CYS A 28 -1.54 -17.70 14.50
CA CYS A 28 -0.77 -18.62 13.66
C CYS A 28 0.60 -18.13 13.17
N GLY A 29 0.97 -16.89 13.48
CA GLY A 29 2.26 -16.27 13.15
C GLY A 29 2.43 -15.93 11.66
N VAL A 30 1.36 -15.84 10.87
CA VAL A 30 1.46 -15.47 9.45
C VAL A 30 1.95 -14.02 9.29
N PRO A 31 2.97 -13.71 8.48
CA PRO A 31 3.39 -12.34 8.25
C PRO A 31 2.28 -11.53 7.56
N LEU A 32 2.25 -10.24 7.84
CA LEU A 32 1.26 -9.31 7.32
C LEU A 32 1.87 -8.38 6.27
N VAL A 33 1.24 -8.32 5.10
CA VAL A 33 1.43 -7.26 4.11
C VAL A 33 0.48 -6.13 4.47
N PHE A 34 1.02 -4.93 4.63
CA PHE A 34 0.22 -3.74 4.82
C PHE A 34 -0.12 -3.10 3.46
N ASP A 35 -1.40 -2.90 3.17
CA ASP A 35 -1.90 -2.06 2.06
C ASP A 35 -2.43 -0.71 2.57
N ASN A 36 -1.90 0.40 2.03
CA ASN A 36 -2.25 1.75 2.47
C ASN A 36 -3.69 2.15 2.12
N LEU A 37 -4.22 1.74 0.96
CA LEU A 37 -5.51 2.18 0.45
C LEU A 37 -6.63 1.38 1.09
N HIS A 38 -6.47 0.06 1.20
CA HIS A 38 -7.37 -0.80 1.96
C HIS A 38 -7.49 -0.30 3.40
N HIS A 39 -6.37 0.06 4.05
CA HIS A 39 -6.40 0.63 5.40
C HIS A 39 -7.10 1.99 5.45
N ARG A 40 -6.94 2.86 4.45
CA ARG A 40 -7.68 4.14 4.40
C ARG A 40 -9.19 3.94 4.28
N VAL A 41 -9.61 3.00 3.44
CA VAL A 41 -11.02 2.76 3.13
C VAL A 41 -11.72 1.94 4.21
N HIS A 42 -11.00 1.01 4.84
CA HIS A 42 -11.57 0.01 5.74
C HIS A 42 -10.76 -0.14 7.04
N ASN A 43 -10.77 0.92 7.85
CA ASN A 43 -10.17 0.94 9.19
C ASN A 43 -11.23 1.23 10.26
N ARG A 44 -12.01 0.19 10.61
CA ARG A 44 -13.16 0.32 11.51
C ARG A 44 -12.77 0.77 12.92
N GLN A 45 -11.53 0.49 13.33
CA GLN A 45 -11.03 0.79 14.66
C GLN A 45 -10.24 2.09 14.74
N GLY A 46 -10.13 2.84 13.64
CA GLY A 46 -9.41 4.12 13.63
C GLY A 46 -7.91 3.99 13.95
N ILE A 47 -7.31 2.84 13.67
CA ILE A 47 -5.88 2.59 13.93
C ILE A 47 -5.03 3.56 13.09
N PRO A 48 -4.12 4.34 13.69
CA PRO A 48 -3.26 5.25 12.93
C PRO A 48 -2.42 4.52 11.88
N MET A 49 -2.25 5.15 10.71
CA MET A 49 -1.52 4.60 9.55
C MET A 49 -0.13 4.08 9.93
N GLY A 50 0.67 4.92 10.61
CA GLY A 50 2.03 4.55 11.04
C GLY A 50 2.06 3.39 12.02
N GLU A 51 1.06 3.27 12.91
CA GLU A 51 0.97 2.14 13.84
C GLU A 51 0.60 0.84 13.12
N ALA A 52 -0.31 0.90 12.14
CA ALA A 52 -0.68 -0.26 11.33
C ALA A 52 0.50 -0.75 10.49
N LEU A 53 1.20 0.16 9.82
CA LEU A 53 2.43 -0.11 9.09
C LEU A 53 3.49 -0.72 10.01
N ALA A 54 3.84 -0.06 11.11
CA ALA A 54 4.87 -0.52 12.02
C ALA A 54 4.56 -1.89 12.61
N PHE A 55 3.30 -2.18 12.94
CA PHE A 55 2.89 -3.51 13.38
C PHE A 55 3.14 -4.55 12.28
N SER A 56 2.64 -4.32 11.06
CA SER A 56 2.81 -5.27 9.95
C SER A 56 4.27 -5.57 9.66
N LEU A 57 5.15 -4.55 9.64
CA LEU A 57 6.59 -4.75 9.41
C LEU A 57 7.21 -5.70 10.45
N ARG A 58 6.81 -5.62 11.72
CA ARG A 58 7.34 -6.49 12.80
C ARG A 58 6.85 -7.93 12.74
N THR A 59 5.85 -8.24 11.92
CA THR A 59 5.34 -9.62 11.78
C THR A 59 6.22 -10.51 10.90
N TRP A 60 7.16 -9.91 10.17
CA TRP A 60 8.05 -10.64 9.27
C TRP A 60 9.23 -11.28 10.03
N PRO A 61 9.69 -12.47 9.62
CA PRO A 61 10.83 -13.12 10.27
C PRO A 61 12.12 -12.32 10.14
N GLU A 62 13.03 -12.51 11.09
CA GLU A 62 14.37 -11.92 11.03
C GLU A 62 15.10 -12.33 9.74
N GLY A 63 15.81 -11.37 9.13
CA GLY A 63 16.52 -11.56 7.87
C GLY A 63 15.64 -11.54 6.62
N VAL A 64 14.32 -11.35 6.75
CA VAL A 64 13.39 -11.20 5.62
C VAL A 64 12.92 -9.75 5.54
N THR A 65 13.16 -9.08 4.42
CA THR A 65 12.65 -7.73 4.15
C THR A 65 11.12 -7.77 4.04
N PRO A 66 10.37 -6.99 4.86
CA PRO A 66 8.92 -6.91 4.74
C PRO A 66 8.48 -6.35 3.40
N LYS A 67 7.32 -6.81 2.92
CA LYS A 67 6.64 -6.25 1.75
C LYS A 67 5.39 -5.49 2.19
N VAL A 68 5.16 -4.33 1.58
CA VAL A 68 3.92 -3.56 1.69
C VAL A 68 3.34 -3.27 0.30
N HIS A 69 2.04 -2.98 0.25
CA HIS A 69 1.36 -2.53 -0.95
C HIS A 69 1.07 -1.03 -0.83
N TYR A 70 1.32 -0.32 -1.92
CA TYR A 70 1.01 1.10 -2.02
C TYR A 70 0.22 1.38 -3.31
N SER A 71 -0.88 2.09 -3.16
CA SER A 71 -1.68 2.62 -4.25
C SER A 71 -2.28 3.99 -3.90
N SER A 72 -2.68 4.74 -4.94
CA SER A 72 -3.52 5.94 -4.82
C SER A 72 -4.92 5.62 -5.31
N PRO A 73 -5.96 6.21 -4.69
CA PRO A 73 -7.33 6.04 -5.14
C PRO A 73 -7.53 6.67 -6.51
N ARG A 74 -8.46 6.12 -7.27
CA ARG A 74 -8.86 6.66 -8.56
C ARG A 74 -9.78 7.87 -8.39
N SER A 75 -9.18 9.06 -8.35
CA SER A 75 -9.84 10.33 -8.05
C SER A 75 -10.43 11.03 -9.29
N GLU A 76 -10.18 10.55 -10.50
CA GLU A 76 -10.63 11.18 -11.74
C GLU A 76 -12.01 10.67 -12.21
N MET A 77 -12.75 11.56 -12.88
CA MET A 77 -13.90 11.16 -13.69
C MET A 77 -13.41 10.57 -15.01
N ARG A 78 -14.02 9.45 -15.44
CA ARG A 78 -13.65 8.80 -16.71
C ARG A 78 -14.86 8.35 -17.49
N LEU A 79 -14.76 8.31 -18.81
CA LEU A 79 -15.79 7.69 -19.63
C LEU A 79 -15.72 6.17 -19.48
N ILE A 80 -16.88 5.53 -19.35
CA ILE A 80 -17.01 4.10 -19.45
C ILE A 80 -17.07 3.77 -20.94
N GLU A 81 -16.01 3.13 -21.44
CA GLU A 81 -15.89 2.69 -22.82
C GLU A 81 -17.15 1.96 -23.29
N GLY A 82 -17.63 2.30 -24.49
CA GLY A 82 -18.80 1.67 -25.11
C GLY A 82 -20.16 2.07 -24.51
N SER A 83 -20.23 2.91 -23.48
CA SER A 83 -21.52 3.30 -22.86
C SER A 83 -21.85 4.79 -22.94
N GLY A 84 -20.87 5.65 -23.22
CA GLY A 84 -21.04 7.11 -23.17
C GLY A 84 -21.29 7.68 -21.76
N ARG A 85 -21.26 6.84 -20.72
CA ARG A 85 -21.49 7.23 -19.32
C ARG A 85 -20.20 7.67 -18.67
N ILE A 86 -20.28 8.65 -17.78
CA ILE A 86 -19.17 9.05 -16.91
C ILE A 86 -19.20 8.16 -15.65
N LYS A 87 -18.07 7.53 -15.35
CA LYS A 87 -17.78 6.92 -14.06
C LYS A 87 -17.20 7.97 -13.13
N LEU A 88 -17.84 8.11 -11.98
CA LEU A 88 -17.38 8.98 -10.90
C LEU A 88 -16.12 8.39 -10.23
N PRO A 89 -15.37 9.21 -9.49
CA PRO A 89 -14.25 8.75 -8.68
C PRO A 89 -14.61 7.57 -7.78
N SER A 90 -13.65 6.67 -7.56
CA SER A 90 -13.80 5.54 -6.66
C SER A 90 -12.60 5.47 -5.72
N TRP A 91 -12.89 5.50 -4.42
CA TRP A 91 -11.87 5.47 -3.38
C TRP A 91 -11.26 4.08 -3.16
N LYS A 92 -11.86 3.05 -3.75
CA LYS A 92 -11.39 1.65 -3.70
C LYS A 92 -10.59 1.24 -4.91
N GLU A 93 -10.77 1.93 -6.04
CA GLU A 93 -10.09 1.56 -7.28
C GLU A 93 -8.71 2.18 -7.34
N HIS A 94 -7.73 1.42 -7.82
CA HIS A 94 -6.39 1.96 -8.02
C HIS A 94 -6.36 2.90 -9.23
N ALA A 95 -5.69 4.03 -9.05
CA ALA A 95 -5.38 4.95 -10.13
C ALA A 95 -4.43 4.33 -11.18
N ASP A 96 -4.32 4.96 -12.35
CA ASP A 96 -3.34 4.58 -13.36
C ASP A 96 -1.91 4.88 -12.89
N PHE A 97 -1.74 6.00 -12.18
CA PHE A 97 -0.47 6.47 -11.61
C PHE A 97 -0.64 6.77 -10.12
N CYS A 98 0.42 6.57 -9.34
CA CYS A 98 0.43 7.00 -7.94
C CYS A 98 0.54 8.53 -7.86
N VAL A 99 -0.15 9.14 -6.90
CA VAL A 99 -0.02 10.57 -6.62
C VAL A 99 1.25 10.80 -5.80
N PRO A 100 2.26 11.52 -6.32
CA PRO A 100 3.58 11.57 -5.68
C PRO A 100 3.53 12.22 -4.29
N PHE A 101 2.72 13.25 -4.11
CA PHE A 101 2.58 13.94 -2.81
C PHE A 101 1.95 13.03 -1.74
N GLU A 102 0.99 12.19 -2.12
CA GLU A 102 0.42 11.19 -1.19
C GLU A 102 1.46 10.17 -0.74
N LEU A 103 2.39 9.78 -1.62
CA LEU A 103 3.46 8.85 -1.28
C LEU A 103 4.48 9.53 -0.37
N ILE A 104 4.86 10.78 -0.67
CA ILE A 104 5.79 11.56 0.14
C ILE A 104 5.26 11.69 1.57
N ASP A 105 3.99 12.09 1.72
CA ASP A 105 3.35 12.21 3.04
C ASP A 105 3.28 10.86 3.76
N TRP A 106 2.94 9.79 3.03
CA TRP A 106 2.88 8.44 3.59
C TRP A 106 4.26 7.94 4.05
N MET A 107 5.33 8.21 3.28
CA MET A 107 6.71 7.90 3.68
C MET A 107 7.12 8.68 4.93
N GLY A 108 6.55 9.86 5.17
CA GLY A 108 6.66 10.56 6.46
C GLY A 108 6.20 9.73 7.65
N THR A 109 5.13 8.93 7.49
CA THR A 109 4.63 8.02 8.54
C THR A 109 5.52 6.80 8.76
N ALA A 110 6.40 6.50 7.81
CA ALA A 110 7.34 5.38 7.85
C ALA A 110 8.72 5.79 8.42
N GLN A 111 8.91 7.08 8.74
CA GLN A 111 10.18 7.56 9.30
C GLN A 111 10.54 6.83 10.60
N GLY A 112 11.78 6.39 10.71
CA GLY A 112 12.28 5.63 11.86
C GLY A 112 11.89 4.15 11.88
N LEU A 113 11.10 3.69 10.91
CA LEU A 113 10.87 2.25 10.70
C LEU A 113 12.06 1.62 9.96
N GLY A 114 12.22 0.31 10.12
CA GLY A 114 13.23 -0.47 9.39
C GLY A 114 12.95 -0.52 7.88
N PRO A 115 13.87 -1.09 7.08
CA PRO A 115 13.71 -1.19 5.63
C PRO A 115 12.54 -2.11 5.26
N PHE A 116 11.86 -1.80 4.15
CA PHE A 116 10.79 -2.61 3.56
C PHE A 116 10.68 -2.34 2.05
N ASP A 117 10.11 -3.31 1.32
CA ASP A 117 9.85 -3.22 -0.12
C ASP A 117 8.41 -2.76 -0.38
N ILE A 118 8.25 -1.82 -1.32
CA ILE A 118 6.95 -1.30 -1.74
C ILE A 118 6.55 -1.94 -3.07
N MET A 119 5.45 -2.69 -3.07
CA MET A 119 4.76 -3.11 -4.28
C MET A 119 3.79 -2.00 -4.70
N LEU A 120 4.06 -1.40 -5.86
CA LEU A 120 3.19 -0.37 -6.42
C LEU A 120 2.03 -1.03 -7.16
N GLU A 121 0.81 -0.83 -6.65
CA GLU A 121 -0.40 -1.37 -7.25
C GLU A 121 -1.14 -0.28 -8.04
N ALA A 122 -0.65 -0.01 -9.26
CA ALA A 122 -1.24 0.97 -10.16
C ALA A 122 -1.61 0.33 -11.51
N LYS A 123 -2.66 0.82 -12.18
CA LYS A 123 -3.12 0.19 -13.43
C LYS A 123 -2.13 0.35 -14.59
N ALA A 124 -1.31 1.40 -14.60
CA ALA A 124 -0.27 1.59 -15.61
C ALA A 124 1.02 0.79 -15.35
N ARG A 125 1.08 0.00 -14.25
CA ARG A 125 2.19 -0.94 -13.95
C ARG A 125 3.56 -0.25 -13.98
N ASP A 126 4.51 -0.75 -14.77
CA ASP A 126 5.88 -0.24 -14.86
C ASP A 126 5.93 1.25 -15.25
N MET A 127 4.96 1.73 -16.04
CA MET A 127 4.87 3.15 -16.38
C MET A 127 4.59 4.01 -15.14
N ALA A 128 3.83 3.49 -14.18
CA ALA A 128 3.59 4.17 -12.91
C ALA A 128 4.88 4.25 -12.08
N LEU A 129 5.68 3.20 -12.04
CA LEU A 129 6.99 3.20 -11.35
C LEU A 129 7.95 4.22 -11.98
N LEU A 130 8.10 4.20 -13.32
CA LEU A 130 9.00 5.12 -14.02
C LEU A 130 8.57 6.57 -13.84
N GLN A 131 7.26 6.84 -13.89
CA GLN A 131 6.72 8.17 -13.64
C GLN A 131 6.97 8.61 -12.20
N LEU A 132 6.65 7.76 -11.22
CA LEU A 132 6.85 8.06 -9.80
C LEU A 132 8.31 8.36 -9.47
N ARG A 133 9.27 7.62 -10.05
CA ARG A 133 10.71 7.91 -9.89
C ARG A 133 11.08 9.32 -10.36
N ARG A 134 10.55 9.76 -11.51
CA ARG A 134 10.76 11.14 -12.00
C ARG A 134 10.12 12.18 -11.08
N ASP A 135 8.92 11.89 -10.59
CA ASP A 135 8.21 12.79 -9.68
C ASP A 135 8.92 12.91 -8.34
N LEU A 136 9.41 11.81 -7.76
CA LEU A 136 10.20 11.84 -6.52
C LEU A 136 11.51 12.61 -6.71
N GLN A 137 12.23 12.43 -7.83
CA GLN A 137 13.42 13.22 -8.12
C GLN A 137 13.13 14.73 -8.16
N ARG A 138 11.94 15.11 -8.63
CA ARG A 138 11.53 16.51 -8.75
C ARG A 138 11.01 17.10 -7.43
N PHE A 139 10.22 16.34 -6.68
CA PHE A 139 9.43 16.87 -5.56
C PHE A 139 9.98 16.46 -4.18
N ALA A 140 10.77 15.39 -4.09
CA ALA A 140 11.37 14.89 -2.84
C ALA A 140 12.73 14.21 -3.14
N PRO A 141 13.76 14.97 -3.59
CA PRO A 141 15.04 14.42 -4.04
C PRO A 141 15.81 13.65 -2.95
N GLU A 142 15.59 13.97 -1.67
CA GLU A 142 16.12 13.23 -0.53
C GLU A 142 15.49 11.84 -0.40
N LEU A 143 14.18 11.72 -0.62
CA LEU A 143 13.46 10.45 -0.63
C LEU A 143 13.83 9.64 -1.87
N ALA A 144 13.97 10.28 -3.02
CA ALA A 144 14.30 9.63 -4.30
C ALA A 144 15.58 8.77 -4.25
N ARG A 145 16.55 9.11 -3.39
CA ARG A 145 17.79 8.34 -3.20
C ARG A 145 17.55 6.93 -2.64
N GLN A 146 16.40 6.70 -2.03
CA GLN A 146 15.99 5.39 -1.49
C GLN A 146 15.39 4.48 -2.58
N PHE A 147 15.05 5.04 -3.75
CA PHE A 147 14.34 4.35 -4.84
C PHE A 147 15.22 4.09 -6.08
N VAL A 148 16.54 4.18 -5.93
CA VAL A 148 17.55 3.98 -6.98
C VAL A 148 17.68 2.50 -7.34
#